data_AF-A0A8I2H4N4-F1
#
_entry.id   AF-A0A8I2H4N4-F1
#
_cell.length_a   1.000
_cell.length_b   1.000
_cell.length_c   1.000
_cell.angle_alpha   90.00
_cell.angle_beta   90.00
_cell.angle_gamma   90.00
#
_symmetry.space_group_name_H-M   'P 1'
#
loop_
_entity.id
_entity.type
_entity.pdbx_description
1 polymer ?
#
loop_
_entity_poly.entity_id
_entity_poly.type
_entity_poly.pdbx_seq_one_letter_code
_entity_poly.pdbx_strand_id
1 'polypeptide(L)'
;LMAQVTEKYVEVLAAQQRVILAENALSLAQETLEIVSQRNRAGATPEAEVKRSKAVIAQANLTLQSEQKRLEYLKLSLSAYWGETSVSFSRVTGDLFQFGNDSDFSSLFAKLEKNPAIQVYASEQRLKEAELQLAKTESTANIKWSVGVRRSQEVNDTALVAGFSLPLFAEKRNSGAIASALAERDQVAIEKEATKLRFRNHLLRAYSNRKQAILTANSLKQSVIPMLEDALEDTQDAYQKGRYGYLDYVSARQELLNARRTLIDAASAALIYGAEIEKLTNEALSL
;
A
#
# COMPACT_ATOMS: atom_id res chain seq x y z
N LEU A 1 -11.17 -0.62 -0.04
CA LEU A 1 -11.26 -1.79 0.84
C LEU A 1 -10.53 -2.99 0.25
N MET A 2 -10.94 -3.56 -0.89
CA MET A 2 -10.31 -4.78 -1.45
C MET A 2 -8.78 -4.70 -1.57
N ALA A 3 -8.23 -3.68 -2.24
CA ALA A 3 -6.77 -3.53 -2.36
C ALA A 3 -6.05 -3.41 -1.00
N GLN A 4 -6.68 -2.80 0.01
CA GLN A 4 -6.10 -2.70 1.35
C GLN A 4 -6.11 -4.05 2.07
N VAL A 5 -7.16 -4.86 1.87
CA VAL A 5 -7.20 -6.24 2.36
C VAL A 5 -6.13 -7.07 1.70
N THR A 6 -5.94 -6.95 0.37
CA THR A 6 -4.87 -7.64 -0.37
C THR A 6 -3.49 -7.26 0.15
N GLU A 7 -3.24 -5.96 0.39
CA GLU A 7 -1.97 -5.49 0.97
C GLU A 7 -1.72 -6.11 2.35
N LYS A 8 -2.71 -6.09 3.26
CA LYS A 8 -2.59 -6.72 4.58
C LYS A 8 -2.42 -8.23 4.52
N TYR A 9 -3.10 -8.87 3.58
CA TYR A 9 -2.96 -10.29 3.32
C TYR A 9 -1.52 -10.65 2.89
N VAL A 10 -0.92 -9.87 1.98
CA VAL A 10 0.47 -10.05 1.55
C VAL A 10 1.44 -9.78 2.70
N GLU A 11 1.20 -8.75 3.52
CA GLU A 11 2.03 -8.48 4.72
C GLU A 11 2.05 -9.68 5.68
N VAL A 12 0.91 -10.36 5.87
CA VAL A 12 0.84 -11.56 6.71
C VAL A 12 1.59 -12.74 6.07
N LEU A 13 1.45 -12.96 4.77
CA LEU A 13 2.23 -13.99 4.05
C LEU A 13 3.74 -13.75 4.16
N ALA A 14 4.18 -12.50 3.99
CA ALA A 14 5.58 -12.12 4.16
C ALA A 14 6.08 -12.35 5.60
N ALA A 15 5.28 -11.99 6.60
CA ALA A 15 5.61 -12.23 8.00
C ALA A 15 5.71 -13.72 8.33
N GLN A 16 4.84 -14.56 7.77
CA GLN A 16 4.95 -16.02 7.91
C GLN A 16 6.30 -16.53 7.36
N GLN A 17 6.74 -16.04 6.19
CA GLN A 17 8.04 -16.42 5.63
C GLN A 17 9.22 -15.87 6.45
N ARG A 18 9.09 -14.69 7.06
CA ARG A 18 10.13 -14.14 7.96
C ARG A 18 10.29 -14.95 9.23
N VAL A 19 9.21 -15.47 9.80
CA VAL A 19 9.29 -16.41 10.94
C VAL A 19 10.06 -17.66 10.53
N ILE A 20 9.72 -18.26 9.38
CA ILE A 20 10.44 -19.44 8.85
C ILE A 20 11.93 -19.12 8.65
N LEU A 21 12.27 -17.95 8.10
CA LEU A 21 13.66 -17.52 7.95
C LEU A 21 14.37 -17.35 9.30
N ALA A 22 13.70 -16.80 10.31
CA ALA A 22 14.26 -16.63 11.65
C ALA A 22 14.48 -17.98 12.36
N GLU A 23 13.58 -18.95 12.17
CA GLU A 23 13.75 -20.33 12.64
C GLU A 23 14.97 -20.99 11.97
N ASN A 24 15.10 -20.85 10.66
CA ASN A 24 16.27 -21.34 9.91
C ASN A 24 17.57 -20.68 10.39
N ALA A 25 17.56 -19.37 10.65
CA ALA A 25 18.72 -18.65 11.17
C ALA A 25 19.14 -19.15 12.56
N LEU A 26 18.17 -19.46 13.42
CA LEU A 26 18.42 -20.05 14.73
C LEU A 26 19.00 -21.46 14.62
N SER A 27 18.45 -22.29 13.74
CA SER A 27 18.96 -23.65 13.48
C SER A 27 20.41 -23.62 13.01
N LEU A 28 20.73 -22.78 12.01
CA LEU A 28 22.09 -22.63 11.51
C LEU A 28 23.04 -22.08 12.59
N ALA A 29 22.57 -21.20 13.48
CA ALA A 29 23.37 -20.70 14.60
C ALA A 29 23.68 -21.80 15.64
N GLN A 30 22.73 -22.70 15.89
CA GLN A 30 22.92 -23.86 16.77
C GLN A 30 23.95 -24.83 16.19
N GLU A 31 23.82 -25.17 14.91
CA GLU A 31 24.79 -26.00 14.19
C GLU A 31 26.20 -25.41 14.20
N THR A 32 26.33 -24.10 13.94
CA THR A 32 27.61 -23.38 14.05
C THR A 32 28.22 -23.54 15.45
N LEU A 33 27.43 -23.36 16.52
CA LEU A 33 27.94 -23.51 17.88
C LEU A 33 28.42 -24.94 18.16
N GLU A 34 27.73 -25.96 17.65
CA GLU A 34 28.15 -27.35 17.80
C GLU A 34 29.51 -27.60 17.15
N ILE A 35 29.68 -27.17 15.89
CA ILE A 35 30.94 -27.31 15.14
C ILE A 35 32.09 -26.58 15.87
N VAL A 36 31.88 -25.32 16.23
CA VAL A 36 32.89 -24.49 16.90
C VAL A 36 33.25 -25.06 18.28
N SER A 37 32.26 -25.56 19.03
CA SER A 37 32.48 -26.16 20.36
C SER A 37 33.23 -27.49 20.28
N GLN A 38 33.02 -28.29 19.23
CA GLN A 38 33.80 -29.50 18.99
C GLN A 38 35.26 -29.16 18.66
N ARG A 39 35.49 -28.20 17.75
CA ARG A 39 36.85 -27.74 17.41
C ARG A 39 37.57 -27.14 18.61
N ASN A 40 36.88 -26.38 19.47
CA ASN A 40 37.49 -25.77 20.65
C ASN A 40 37.93 -26.83 21.66
N ARG A 41 37.10 -27.86 21.90
CA ARG A 41 37.43 -29.02 22.73
C ARG A 41 38.65 -29.79 22.21
N ALA A 42 38.83 -29.83 20.89
CA ALA A 42 40.00 -30.41 20.23
C ALA A 42 41.23 -29.47 20.20
N GLY A 43 41.14 -28.26 20.77
CA GLY A 43 42.22 -27.26 20.75
C GLY A 43 42.43 -26.57 19.39
N ALA A 44 41.53 -26.77 18.42
CA ALA A 44 41.66 -26.30 17.04
C ALA A 44 41.03 -24.92 16.77
N THR A 45 40.46 -24.27 17.79
CA THR A 45 39.94 -22.89 17.71
C THR A 45 39.93 -22.21 19.09
N PRO A 46 40.12 -20.88 19.18
CA PRO A 46 40.03 -20.13 20.44
C PRO A 46 38.62 -20.09 21.05
N GLU A 47 38.56 -19.93 22.38
CA GLU A 47 37.30 -19.78 23.14
C GLU A 47 36.46 -18.56 22.68
N ALA A 48 37.11 -17.55 22.09
CA ALA A 48 36.44 -16.38 21.54
C ALA A 48 35.42 -16.73 20.43
N GLU A 49 35.69 -17.74 19.59
CA GLU A 49 34.75 -18.18 18.54
C GLU A 49 33.51 -18.85 19.14
N VAL A 50 33.68 -19.62 20.22
CA VAL A 50 32.57 -20.22 20.97
C VAL A 50 31.68 -19.13 21.58
N LYS A 51 32.29 -18.11 22.20
CA LYS A 51 31.56 -16.97 22.79
C LYS A 51 30.78 -16.20 21.72
N ARG A 52 31.38 -15.95 20.55
CA ARG A 52 30.70 -15.32 19.41
C ARG A 52 29.53 -16.16 18.91
N SER A 53 29.69 -17.47 18.79
CA SER A 53 28.62 -18.38 18.35
C SER A 53 27.45 -18.39 19.33
N LYS A 54 27.71 -18.39 20.64
CA LYS A 54 26.66 -18.25 21.67
C LYS A 54 25.90 -16.92 21.58
N ALA A 55 26.60 -15.81 21.32
CA ALA A 55 25.97 -14.50 21.11
C ALA A 55 25.04 -14.50 19.89
N VAL A 56 25.44 -15.17 18.80
CA VAL A 56 24.62 -15.31 17.59
C VAL A 56 23.32 -16.08 17.88
N ILE A 57 23.36 -17.17 18.66
CA ILE A 57 22.14 -17.89 19.07
C ILE A 57 21.21 -16.98 19.87
N ALA A 58 21.75 -16.23 20.84
CA ALA A 58 20.95 -15.29 21.62
C ALA A 58 20.29 -14.23 20.72
N GLN A 59 21.02 -13.70 19.74
CA GLN A 59 20.49 -12.74 18.77
C GLN A 59 19.41 -13.35 17.86
N ALA A 60 19.63 -14.57 17.37
CA ALA A 60 18.66 -15.29 16.53
C ALA A 60 17.35 -15.58 17.27
N ASN A 61 17.43 -15.94 18.57
CA ASN A 61 16.26 -16.10 19.42
C ASN A 61 15.46 -14.79 19.58
N LEU A 62 16.14 -13.66 19.82
CA LEU A 62 15.49 -12.35 19.89
C LEU A 62 14.79 -11.99 18.57
N THR A 63 15.45 -12.27 17.44
CA THR A 63 14.86 -12.05 16.11
C THR A 63 13.63 -12.93 15.89
N LEU A 64 13.69 -14.22 16.21
CA LEU A 64 12.56 -15.14 16.09
C LEU A 64 11.35 -14.67 16.93
N GLN A 65 11.58 -14.31 18.18
CA GLN A 65 10.52 -13.78 19.05
C GLN A 65 9.91 -12.50 18.48
N SER A 66 10.74 -11.59 17.96
CA SER A 66 10.27 -10.35 17.33
C SER A 66 9.40 -10.62 16.09
N GLU A 67 9.84 -11.50 15.18
CA GLU A 67 9.06 -11.84 13.97
C GLU A 67 7.77 -12.59 14.31
N GLN A 68 7.76 -13.45 15.34
CA GLN A 68 6.55 -14.09 15.83
C GLN A 68 5.54 -13.06 16.36
N LYS A 69 6.00 -12.09 17.17
CA LYS A 69 5.14 -11.01 17.66
C LYS A 69 4.63 -10.09 16.56
N ARG A 70 5.47 -9.83 15.55
CA ARG A 70 5.05 -9.09 14.35
C ARG A 70 3.96 -9.84 13.58
N LEU A 71 4.10 -11.16 13.41
CA LEU A 71 3.09 -11.99 12.75
C LEU A 71 1.77 -11.99 13.53
N GLU A 72 1.80 -12.13 14.86
CA GLU A 72 0.61 -12.03 15.71
C GLU A 72 -0.13 -10.70 15.48
N TYR A 73 0.61 -9.57 15.51
CA TYR A 73 0.06 -8.25 15.25
C TYR A 73 -0.54 -8.11 13.85
N LEU A 74 0.15 -8.57 12.80
CA LEU A 74 -0.32 -8.44 11.42
C LEU A 74 -1.57 -9.29 11.17
N LYS A 75 -1.68 -10.47 11.79
CA LYS A 75 -2.90 -11.28 11.73
C LYS A 75 -4.10 -10.58 12.36
N LEU A 76 -3.89 -9.90 13.50
CA LEU A 76 -4.94 -9.08 14.13
C LEU A 76 -5.30 -7.85 13.28
N SER A 77 -4.31 -7.19 12.69
CA SER A 77 -4.55 -6.07 11.78
C SER A 77 -5.34 -6.50 10.54
N LEU A 78 -5.13 -7.71 10.04
CA LEU A 78 -5.87 -8.27 8.93
C LEU A 78 -7.32 -8.60 9.35
N SER A 79 -7.53 -9.22 10.53
CA SER A 79 -8.87 -9.59 11.00
C SER A 79 -9.80 -8.41 11.24
N ALA A 80 -9.24 -7.24 11.56
CA ALA A 80 -9.99 -6.00 11.71
C ALA A 80 -10.78 -5.61 10.45
N TYR A 81 -10.37 -6.06 9.24
CA TYR A 81 -11.08 -5.75 8.00
C TYR A 81 -12.42 -6.48 7.86
N TRP A 82 -12.65 -7.58 8.59
CA TRP A 82 -13.95 -8.25 8.68
C TRP A 82 -14.58 -8.13 10.08
N GLY A 83 -14.12 -7.17 10.88
CA GLY A 83 -14.73 -6.80 12.17
C GLY A 83 -14.36 -7.71 13.34
N GLU A 84 -13.39 -8.61 13.18
CA GLU A 84 -12.93 -9.48 14.26
C GLU A 84 -11.84 -8.82 15.11
N THR A 85 -12.05 -8.80 16.42
CA THR A 85 -11.11 -8.29 17.44
C THR A 85 -10.17 -9.35 17.97
N SER A 86 -10.31 -10.60 17.52
CA SER A 86 -9.44 -11.73 17.87
C SER A 86 -9.14 -12.57 16.64
N VAL A 87 -7.97 -13.20 16.61
CA VAL A 87 -7.52 -13.98 15.46
C VAL A 87 -8.12 -15.37 15.51
N SER A 88 -9.07 -15.66 14.62
CA SER A 88 -9.77 -16.94 14.50
C SER A 88 -9.03 -18.01 13.67
N PHE A 89 -7.96 -17.63 12.98
CA PHE A 89 -7.22 -18.49 12.04
C PHE A 89 -5.76 -18.68 12.45
N SER A 90 -5.16 -19.84 12.13
CA SER A 90 -3.77 -20.14 12.46
C SER A 90 -2.78 -19.59 11.43
N ARG A 91 -3.09 -19.67 10.13
CA ARG A 91 -2.25 -19.22 9.02
C ARG A 91 -3.08 -18.68 7.86
N VAL A 92 -2.44 -17.85 7.04
CA VAL A 92 -2.93 -17.47 5.71
C VAL A 92 -2.36 -18.43 4.66
N THR A 93 -3.15 -18.74 3.64
CA THR A 93 -2.82 -19.71 2.57
C THR A 93 -2.57 -19.01 1.24
N GLY A 94 -1.33 -18.97 0.79
CA GLY A 94 -0.95 -18.49 -0.54
C GLY A 94 0.55 -18.67 -0.77
N ASP A 95 1.00 -18.51 -2.01
CA ASP A 95 2.41 -18.51 -2.35
C ASP A 95 2.91 -17.06 -2.52
N LEU A 96 3.82 -16.63 -1.64
CA LEU A 96 4.44 -15.31 -1.71
C LEU A 96 5.29 -15.15 -2.98
N PHE A 97 5.78 -16.26 -3.55
CA PHE A 97 6.74 -16.28 -4.65
C PHE A 97 6.08 -16.51 -6.02
N GLN A 98 4.76 -16.40 -6.11
CA GLN A 98 3.99 -16.52 -7.35
C GLN A 98 3.35 -15.17 -7.69
N PHE A 99 3.70 -14.60 -8.85
CA PHE A 99 3.39 -13.19 -9.15
C PHE A 99 2.27 -12.95 -10.18
N GLY A 100 1.65 -14.00 -10.73
CA GLY A 100 0.64 -13.89 -11.78
C GLY A 100 1.22 -13.49 -13.15
N ASN A 101 0.34 -13.18 -14.11
CA ASN A 101 0.74 -12.77 -15.46
C ASN A 101 1.02 -11.26 -15.56
N ASP A 102 1.97 -10.90 -16.42
CA ASP A 102 2.26 -9.50 -16.74
C ASP A 102 1.32 -8.98 -17.85
N SER A 103 0.56 -7.93 -17.54
CA SER A 103 -0.19 -7.15 -18.53
C SER A 103 0.67 -5.98 -19.06
N ASP A 104 0.55 -5.65 -20.34
CA ASP A 104 1.25 -4.49 -20.90
C ASP A 104 0.76 -3.16 -20.29
N PHE A 105 1.67 -2.21 -20.13
CA PHE A 105 1.35 -0.89 -19.57
C PHE A 105 0.24 -0.18 -20.36
N SER A 106 0.24 -0.29 -21.68
CA SER A 106 -0.75 0.39 -22.54
C SER A 106 -2.16 -0.15 -22.29
N SER A 107 -2.28 -1.46 -22.09
CA SER A 107 -3.54 -2.12 -21.71
C SER A 107 -4.05 -1.62 -20.35
N LEU A 108 -3.16 -1.59 -19.35
CA LEU A 108 -3.48 -1.12 -18.01
C LEU A 108 -3.88 0.37 -18.01
N PHE A 109 -3.18 1.19 -18.78
CA PHE A 109 -3.49 2.61 -18.91
C PHE A 109 -4.85 2.86 -19.57
N ALA A 110 -5.23 2.08 -20.59
CA ALA A 110 -6.55 2.19 -21.20
C ALA A 110 -7.68 1.87 -20.22
N LYS A 111 -7.45 0.97 -19.25
CA LYS A 111 -8.43 0.64 -18.20
C LYS A 111 -8.49 1.70 -17.11
N LEU A 112 -7.35 2.33 -16.78
CA LEU A 112 -7.28 3.45 -15.84
C LEU A 112 -8.20 4.61 -16.24
N GLU A 113 -8.37 4.89 -17.53
CA GLU A 113 -9.30 5.94 -18.00
C GLU A 113 -10.78 5.65 -17.66
N LYS A 114 -11.11 4.38 -17.41
CA LYS A 114 -12.44 3.93 -16.98
C LYS A 114 -12.59 3.89 -15.45
N ASN A 115 -11.58 4.33 -14.70
CA ASN A 115 -11.62 4.34 -13.25
C ASN A 115 -12.77 5.24 -12.74
N PRO A 116 -13.62 4.75 -11.81
CA PRO A 116 -14.71 5.54 -11.23
C PRO A 116 -14.29 6.89 -10.65
N ALA A 117 -13.08 6.99 -10.08
CA ALA A 117 -12.53 8.23 -9.55
C ALA A 117 -12.18 9.26 -10.62
N ILE A 118 -12.07 8.86 -11.90
CA ILE A 118 -12.00 9.78 -13.04
C ILE A 118 -13.41 10.05 -13.59
N GLN A 119 -14.27 9.04 -13.61
CA GLN A 119 -15.64 9.17 -14.12
C GLN A 119 -16.52 10.12 -13.28
N VAL A 120 -16.23 10.27 -11.98
CA VAL A 120 -16.96 11.18 -11.08
C VAL A 120 -16.96 12.62 -11.59
N TYR A 121 -15.89 13.07 -12.25
CA TYR A 121 -15.77 14.42 -12.79
C TYR A 121 -16.81 14.73 -13.87
N ALA A 122 -17.35 13.73 -14.59
CA ALA A 122 -18.44 13.96 -15.53
C ALA A 122 -19.75 14.33 -14.80
N SER A 123 -19.99 13.78 -13.61
CA SER A 123 -21.13 14.15 -12.78
C SER A 123 -20.91 15.49 -12.08
N GLU A 124 -19.68 15.76 -11.64
CA GLU A 124 -19.30 17.04 -11.04
C GLU A 124 -19.43 18.20 -12.04
N GLN A 125 -19.02 17.98 -13.30
CA GLN A 125 -19.21 18.96 -14.35
C GLN A 125 -20.69 19.29 -14.56
N ARG A 126 -21.57 18.27 -14.63
CA ARG A 126 -23.03 18.48 -14.76
C ARG A 126 -23.61 19.25 -13.57
N LEU A 127 -23.11 19.00 -12.36
CA LEU A 127 -23.51 19.74 -11.17
C LEU A 127 -23.11 21.22 -11.29
N LYS A 128 -21.86 21.51 -11.66
CA LYS A 128 -21.37 22.88 -11.85
C LYS A 128 -22.07 23.61 -13.01
N GLU A 129 -22.44 22.90 -14.07
CA GLU A 129 -23.27 23.45 -15.15
C GLU A 129 -24.69 23.84 -14.66
N ALA A 130 -25.31 23.01 -13.82
CA ALA A 130 -26.60 23.32 -13.22
C ALA A 130 -26.52 24.51 -12.25
N GLU A 131 -25.46 24.60 -11.44
CA GLU A 131 -25.20 25.75 -10.55
C GLU A 131 -24.97 27.04 -11.34
N LEU A 132 -24.21 26.99 -12.44
CA LEU A 132 -24.06 28.12 -13.36
C LEU A 132 -25.40 28.55 -13.97
N GLN A 133 -26.25 27.59 -14.35
CA GLN A 133 -27.57 27.90 -14.88
C GLN A 133 -28.47 28.53 -13.82
N LEU A 134 -28.44 28.02 -12.59
CA LEU A 134 -29.16 28.61 -11.45
C LEU A 134 -28.72 30.07 -11.24
N ALA A 135 -27.41 30.32 -11.15
CA ALA A 135 -26.85 31.67 -11.01
C ALA A 135 -27.32 32.58 -12.17
N LYS A 136 -27.34 32.10 -13.41
CA LYS A 136 -27.89 32.87 -14.55
C LYS A 136 -29.38 33.18 -14.39
N THR A 137 -30.19 32.25 -13.90
CA THR A 137 -31.63 32.47 -13.71
C THR A 137 -31.93 33.45 -12.57
N GLU A 138 -31.11 33.49 -11.52
CA GLU A 138 -31.25 34.45 -10.42
C GLU A 138 -30.95 35.90 -10.83
N SER A 139 -30.29 36.10 -11.98
CA SER A 139 -30.12 37.43 -12.58
C SER A 139 -31.40 37.99 -13.21
N THR A 140 -32.47 37.20 -13.32
CA THR A 140 -33.76 37.67 -13.83
C THR A 140 -34.56 38.37 -12.73
N ALA A 141 -35.20 39.49 -13.08
CA ALA A 141 -35.98 40.28 -12.13
C ALA A 141 -37.31 39.60 -11.80
N ASN A 142 -37.29 38.67 -10.84
CA ASN A 142 -38.50 38.00 -10.37
C ASN A 142 -39.33 38.94 -9.50
N ILE A 143 -40.50 39.34 -10.01
CA ILE A 143 -41.49 40.13 -9.26
C ILE A 143 -42.12 39.22 -8.21
N LYS A 144 -41.88 39.53 -6.92
CA LYS A 144 -42.57 38.89 -5.81
C LYS A 144 -43.78 39.72 -5.44
N TRP A 145 -44.91 39.09 -5.17
CA TRP A 145 -46.10 39.78 -4.66
C TRP A 145 -46.58 39.11 -3.37
N SER A 146 -47.24 39.87 -2.51
CA SER A 146 -47.80 39.38 -1.26
C SER A 146 -49.14 40.05 -0.98
N VAL A 147 -50.03 39.31 -0.33
CA VAL A 147 -51.32 39.79 0.16
C VAL A 147 -51.47 39.31 1.60
N GLY A 148 -51.91 40.18 2.49
CA GLY A 148 -52.08 39.84 3.89
C GLY A 148 -52.98 40.84 4.63
N VAL A 149 -53.24 40.53 5.90
CA VAL A 149 -54.05 41.39 6.78
C VAL A 149 -53.11 42.00 7.82
N ARG A 150 -53.17 43.31 8.00
CA ARG A 150 -52.37 44.04 8.98
C ARG A 150 -53.30 44.73 9.98
N ARG A 151 -53.20 44.33 11.26
CA ARG A 151 -53.89 45.01 12.35
C ARG A 151 -52.98 46.06 12.98
N SER A 152 -53.42 47.31 13.01
CA SER A 152 -52.70 48.40 13.68
C SER A 152 -53.34 48.65 15.05
N GLN A 153 -52.60 48.39 16.13
CA GLN A 153 -53.09 48.58 17.50
C GLN A 153 -53.22 50.07 17.88
N GLU A 154 -52.43 50.94 17.26
CA GLU A 154 -52.41 52.39 17.51
C GLU A 154 -53.71 53.09 17.09
N VAL A 155 -54.38 52.55 16.07
CA VAL A 155 -55.65 53.09 15.51
C VAL A 155 -56.81 52.11 15.69
N ASN A 156 -56.55 50.96 16.33
CA ASN A 156 -57.46 49.81 16.50
C ASN A 156 -58.20 49.41 15.21
N ASP A 157 -57.48 49.39 14.08
CA ASP A 157 -58.01 49.12 12.75
C ASP A 157 -57.34 47.90 12.09
N THR A 158 -58.06 47.23 11.20
CA THR A 158 -57.60 46.04 10.46
C THR A 158 -57.70 46.29 8.97
N ALA A 159 -56.54 46.40 8.32
CA ALA A 159 -56.44 46.70 6.90
C ALA A 159 -56.03 45.46 6.08
N LEU A 160 -56.56 45.36 4.86
CA LEU A 160 -56.02 44.46 3.83
C LEU A 160 -54.83 45.14 3.15
N VAL A 161 -53.71 44.44 3.02
CA VAL A 161 -52.48 44.98 2.42
C VAL A 161 -52.04 44.08 1.29
N ALA A 162 -51.73 44.68 0.14
CA ALA A 162 -51.03 44.02 -0.96
C ALA A 162 -49.72 44.76 -1.24
N GLY A 163 -48.66 44.03 -1.57
CA GLY A 163 -47.36 44.58 -1.91
C GLY A 163 -46.69 43.79 -3.03
N PHE A 164 -45.78 44.42 -3.75
CA PHE A 164 -44.89 43.76 -4.70
C PHE A 164 -43.45 44.22 -4.46
N SER A 165 -42.49 43.38 -4.83
CA SER A 165 -41.06 43.63 -4.73
C SER A 165 -40.41 43.32 -6.08
N LEU A 166 -39.76 44.32 -6.65
CA LEU A 166 -38.99 44.21 -7.89
C LEU A 166 -37.52 44.54 -7.59
N PRO A 167 -36.59 43.59 -7.71
CA PRO A 167 -35.17 43.89 -7.56
C PRO A 167 -34.66 44.73 -8.74
N LEU A 168 -34.08 45.90 -8.45
CA LEU A 168 -33.43 46.74 -9.45
C LEU A 168 -31.99 46.28 -9.71
N PHE A 169 -31.55 46.35 -10.96
CA PHE A 169 -30.19 46.00 -11.40
C PHE A 169 -29.76 44.56 -11.04
N ALA A 170 -30.69 43.61 -11.01
CA ALA A 170 -30.46 42.22 -10.59
C ALA A 170 -29.26 41.57 -11.33
N GLU A 171 -29.20 41.74 -12.65
CA GLU A 171 -28.11 41.22 -13.49
C GLU A 171 -26.73 41.79 -13.09
N LYS A 172 -26.62 43.12 -12.91
CA LYS A 172 -25.36 43.76 -12.52
C LYS A 172 -24.90 43.33 -11.13
N ARG A 173 -25.85 43.15 -10.19
CA ARG A 173 -25.56 42.70 -8.81
C ARG A 173 -25.12 41.23 -8.74
N ASN A 174 -25.56 40.39 -9.68
CA ASN A 174 -25.28 38.96 -9.70
C ASN A 174 -24.09 38.56 -10.60
N SER A 175 -23.48 39.52 -11.29
CA SER A 175 -22.31 39.32 -12.17
C SER A 175 -21.15 38.58 -11.48
N GLY A 176 -20.89 38.86 -10.20
CA GLY A 176 -19.86 38.16 -9.42
C GLY A 176 -20.18 36.68 -9.14
N ALA A 177 -21.45 36.35 -8.87
CA ALA A 177 -21.85 34.96 -8.65
C ALA A 177 -21.79 34.14 -9.95
N ILE A 178 -22.18 34.74 -11.08
CA ILE A 178 -22.02 34.12 -12.41
C ILE A 178 -20.53 33.89 -12.71
N ALA A 179 -19.67 34.89 -12.46
CA ALA A 179 -18.23 34.75 -12.68
C ALA A 179 -17.63 33.64 -11.81
N SER A 180 -18.04 33.53 -10.54
CA SER A 180 -17.62 32.44 -9.63
C SER A 180 -18.08 31.08 -10.15
N ALA A 181 -19.36 30.92 -10.47
CA ALA A 181 -19.91 29.65 -10.96
C ALA A 181 -19.28 29.22 -12.29
N LEU A 182 -18.94 30.18 -13.16
CA LEU A 182 -18.23 29.92 -14.40
C LEU A 182 -16.82 29.39 -14.13
N ALA A 183 -16.07 30.04 -13.24
CA ALA A 183 -14.73 29.63 -12.86
C ALA A 183 -14.73 28.25 -12.19
N GLU A 184 -15.68 27.98 -11.29
CA GLU A 184 -15.85 26.67 -10.65
C GLU A 184 -16.14 25.57 -11.66
N ARG A 185 -17.00 25.82 -12.66
CA ARG A 185 -17.24 24.87 -13.75
C ARG A 185 -15.95 24.59 -14.54
N ASP A 186 -15.19 25.64 -14.88
CA ASP A 186 -13.95 25.49 -15.66
C ASP A 186 -12.84 24.77 -14.88
N GLN A 187 -12.81 24.94 -13.57
CA GLN A 187 -11.88 24.25 -12.67
C GLN A 187 -12.06 22.72 -12.74
N VAL A 188 -13.29 22.21 -12.87
CA VAL A 188 -13.57 20.75 -12.94
C VAL A 188 -12.79 20.07 -14.06
N ALA A 189 -12.69 20.70 -15.24
CA ALA A 189 -11.96 20.13 -16.37
C ALA A 189 -10.45 20.05 -16.11
N ILE A 190 -9.89 21.09 -15.47
CA ILE A 190 -8.47 21.16 -15.10
C ILE A 190 -8.16 20.10 -14.03
N GLU A 191 -9.02 19.96 -13.02
CA GLU A 191 -8.86 18.97 -11.96
C GLU A 191 -8.94 17.54 -12.48
N LYS A 192 -9.84 17.27 -13.43
CA LYS A 192 -9.93 15.98 -14.11
C LYS A 192 -8.62 15.62 -14.81
N GLU A 193 -8.05 16.53 -15.61
CA GLU A 193 -6.79 16.29 -16.31
C GLU A 193 -5.61 16.13 -15.32
N ALA A 194 -5.58 16.95 -14.25
CA ALA A 194 -4.59 16.80 -13.19
C ALA A 194 -4.71 15.44 -12.48
N THR A 195 -5.91 14.97 -12.17
CA THR A 195 -6.16 13.63 -11.60
C THR A 195 -5.72 12.52 -12.55
N LYS A 196 -6.04 12.64 -13.84
CA LYS A 196 -5.63 11.68 -14.86
C LYS A 196 -4.10 11.58 -14.94
N LEU A 197 -3.40 12.71 -14.94
CA LEU A 197 -1.93 12.74 -14.95
C LEU A 197 -1.33 12.13 -13.68
N ARG A 198 -1.89 12.46 -12.50
CA ARG A 198 -1.47 11.85 -11.23
C ARG A 198 -1.63 10.33 -11.26
N PHE A 199 -2.77 9.84 -11.72
CA PHE A 199 -3.05 8.41 -11.79
C PHE A 199 -2.15 7.70 -12.82
N ARG A 200 -1.87 8.34 -13.97
CA ARG A 200 -0.90 7.84 -14.94
C ARG A 200 0.49 7.65 -14.33
N ASN A 201 1.00 8.67 -13.64
CA ASN A 201 2.31 8.62 -12.97
C ASN A 201 2.33 7.56 -11.87
N HIS A 202 1.22 7.42 -11.14
CA HIS A 202 1.06 6.41 -10.12
C HIS A 202 1.13 4.99 -10.71
N LEU A 203 0.37 4.74 -11.78
CA LEU A 203 0.37 3.47 -12.49
C LEU A 203 1.76 3.14 -13.05
N LEU A 204 2.44 4.11 -13.66
CA LEU A 204 3.79 3.91 -14.21
C LEU A 204 4.79 3.52 -13.13
N ARG A 205 4.73 4.18 -11.96
CA ARG A 205 5.59 3.86 -10.82
C ARG A 205 5.31 2.43 -10.31
N ALA A 206 4.05 2.10 -10.06
CA ALA A 206 3.66 0.78 -9.56
C ALA A 206 4.05 -0.33 -10.55
N TYR A 207 3.83 -0.11 -11.85
CA TYR A 207 4.20 -1.03 -12.92
C TYR A 207 5.71 -1.28 -12.99
N SER A 208 6.52 -0.22 -13.03
CA SER A 208 7.98 -0.34 -13.10
C SER A 208 8.55 -1.00 -11.85
N ASN A 209 8.06 -0.63 -10.66
CA ASN A 209 8.51 -1.21 -9.41
C ASN A 209 8.10 -2.68 -9.29
N ARG A 210 6.91 -3.06 -9.74
CA ARG A 210 6.48 -4.47 -9.78
C ARG A 210 7.41 -5.29 -10.67
N LYS A 211 7.69 -4.83 -11.89
CA LYS A 211 8.61 -5.53 -12.81
C LYS A 211 9.99 -5.72 -12.21
N GLN A 212 10.55 -4.66 -11.60
CA GLN A 212 11.84 -4.75 -10.93
C GLN A 212 11.81 -5.74 -9.76
N ALA A 213 10.76 -5.71 -8.93
CA ALA A 213 10.62 -6.60 -7.80
C ALA A 213 10.52 -8.08 -8.22
N ILE A 214 9.78 -8.38 -9.29
CA ILE A 214 9.69 -9.73 -9.87
C ILE A 214 11.04 -10.19 -10.40
N LEU A 215 11.74 -9.34 -11.15
CA LEU A 215 13.06 -9.67 -11.69
C LEU A 215 14.07 -9.95 -10.56
N THR A 216 14.06 -9.13 -9.51
CA THR A 216 14.89 -9.32 -8.32
C THR A 216 14.55 -10.64 -7.62
N ALA A 217 13.27 -10.91 -7.38
CA ALA A 217 12.84 -12.15 -6.72
C ALA A 217 13.23 -13.40 -7.52
N ASN A 218 13.02 -13.38 -8.84
CA ASN A 218 13.39 -14.49 -9.71
C ASN A 218 14.91 -14.70 -9.74
N SER A 219 15.70 -13.64 -9.88
CA SER A 219 17.17 -13.71 -9.88
C SER A 219 17.71 -14.26 -8.56
N LEU A 220 17.14 -13.82 -7.43
CA LEU A 220 17.53 -14.33 -6.11
C LEU A 220 17.19 -15.82 -5.96
N LYS A 221 15.97 -16.21 -6.33
CA LYS A 221 15.47 -17.58 -6.18
C LYS A 221 16.18 -18.58 -7.10
N GLN A 222 16.47 -18.18 -8.34
CA GLN A 222 16.96 -19.11 -9.38
C GLN A 222 18.49 -19.16 -9.47
N SER A 223 19.18 -18.07 -9.13
CA SER A 223 20.63 -17.97 -9.35
C SER A 223 21.42 -17.69 -8.08
N VAL A 224 21.02 -16.69 -7.28
CA VAL A 224 21.85 -16.23 -6.16
C VAL A 224 21.78 -17.17 -4.95
N ILE A 225 20.58 -17.53 -4.52
CA ILE A 225 20.39 -18.36 -3.32
C ILE A 225 21.02 -19.75 -3.49
N PRO A 226 20.83 -20.47 -4.62
CA PRO A 226 21.50 -21.76 -4.81
C PRO A 226 23.03 -21.66 -4.72
N MET A 227 23.64 -20.64 -5.36
CA MET A 227 25.10 -20.43 -5.27
C MET A 227 25.57 -20.12 -3.85
N LEU A 228 24.78 -19.41 -3.05
CA LEU A 228 25.10 -19.13 -1.64
C LEU A 228 24.87 -20.34 -0.73
N GLU A 229 23.96 -21.24 -1.10
CA GLU A 229 23.78 -22.54 -0.44
C GLU A 229 25.02 -23.41 -0.65
N ASP A 230 25.48 -23.56 -1.90
CA ASP A 230 26.71 -24.28 -2.23
C ASP A 230 27.93 -23.66 -1.53
N ALA A 231 28.06 -22.33 -1.56
CA ALA A 231 29.16 -21.63 -0.90
C ALA A 231 29.15 -21.80 0.63
N LEU A 232 27.96 -21.87 1.26
CA LEU A 232 27.84 -22.16 2.68
C LEU A 232 28.31 -23.58 3.01
N GLU A 233 27.93 -24.56 2.18
CA GLU A 233 28.38 -25.95 2.35
C GLU A 233 29.90 -26.09 2.21
N ASP A 234 30.49 -25.50 1.16
CA ASP A 234 31.93 -25.52 0.91
C ASP A 234 32.72 -24.83 2.04
N THR A 235 32.26 -23.68 2.51
CA THR A 235 32.91 -22.94 3.59
C THR A 235 32.77 -23.64 4.93
N GLN A 236 31.64 -24.32 5.18
CA GLN A 236 31.44 -25.15 6.35
C GLN A 236 32.43 -26.32 6.38
N ASP A 237 32.55 -27.07 5.28
CA ASP A 237 33.49 -28.19 5.16
C ASP A 237 34.95 -27.72 5.31
N ALA A 238 35.31 -26.61 4.65
CA ALA A 238 36.64 -26.02 4.75
C ALA A 238 36.96 -25.54 6.18
N TYR A 239 36.00 -24.92 6.87
CA TYR A 239 36.16 -24.53 8.28
C TYR A 239 36.34 -25.75 9.18
N GLN A 240 35.53 -26.81 9.00
CA GLN A 240 35.65 -28.06 9.75
C GLN A 240 37.02 -28.72 9.56
N LYS A 241 37.59 -28.65 8.35
CA LYS A 241 38.94 -29.13 8.02
C LYS A 241 40.06 -28.16 8.41
N GLY A 242 39.74 -26.99 8.95
CA GLY A 242 40.70 -25.96 9.36
C GLY A 242 41.39 -25.24 8.20
N ARG A 243 40.84 -25.33 6.99
CA ARG A 243 41.36 -24.63 5.80
C ARG A 243 40.92 -23.18 5.77
N TYR A 244 39.70 -22.90 6.22
CA TYR A 244 39.14 -21.55 6.34
C TYR A 244 38.94 -21.15 7.80
N GLY A 245 38.87 -19.84 8.05
CA GLY A 245 38.62 -19.29 9.38
C GLY A 245 37.13 -19.26 9.72
N TYR A 246 36.81 -19.02 11.00
CA TYR A 246 35.43 -18.88 11.46
C TYR A 246 34.69 -17.75 10.72
N LEU A 247 35.38 -16.64 10.46
CA LEU A 247 34.79 -15.49 9.79
C LEU A 247 34.29 -15.82 8.39
N ASP A 248 35.01 -16.66 7.63
CA ASP A 248 34.61 -17.05 6.27
C ASP A 248 33.31 -17.85 6.32
N TYR A 249 33.22 -18.82 7.25
CA TYR A 249 32.04 -19.63 7.47
C TYR A 249 30.81 -18.79 7.89
N VAL A 250 30.95 -17.93 8.90
CA VAL A 250 29.79 -17.11 9.33
C VAL A 250 29.42 -16.02 8.32
N SER A 251 30.35 -15.55 7.50
CA SER A 251 30.05 -14.59 6.42
C SER A 251 29.18 -15.23 5.34
N ALA A 252 29.54 -16.42 4.82
CA ALA A 252 28.75 -17.14 3.83
C ALA A 252 27.31 -17.40 4.32
N ARG A 253 27.17 -17.79 5.60
CA ARG A 253 25.86 -17.97 6.24
C ARG A 253 25.05 -16.68 6.27
N GLN A 254 25.69 -15.57 6.64
CA GLN A 254 25.02 -14.27 6.72
C GLN A 254 24.58 -13.78 5.34
N GLU A 255 25.38 -14.00 4.31
CA GLU A 255 25.04 -13.70 2.91
C GLU A 255 23.81 -14.49 2.46
N LEU A 256 23.75 -15.80 2.72
CA LEU A 256 22.57 -16.62 2.42
C LEU A 256 21.31 -16.12 3.13
N LEU A 257 21.40 -15.85 4.43
CA LEU A 257 20.26 -15.33 5.21
C LEU A 257 19.80 -13.96 4.70
N ASN A 258 20.73 -13.09 4.34
CA ASN A 258 20.43 -11.78 3.74
C ASN A 258 19.73 -11.94 2.38
N ALA A 259 20.24 -12.81 1.50
CA ALA A 259 19.64 -13.05 0.19
C ALA A 259 18.21 -13.60 0.30
N ARG A 260 17.97 -14.55 1.22
CA ARG A 260 16.62 -15.07 1.52
C ARG A 260 15.69 -13.99 2.06
N ARG A 261 16.18 -13.08 2.91
CA ARG A 261 15.40 -11.93 3.38
C ARG A 261 15.04 -10.99 2.23
N THR A 262 16.01 -10.64 1.37
CA THR A 262 15.77 -9.79 0.20
C THR A 262 14.78 -10.44 -0.77
N LEU A 263 14.79 -11.78 -0.91
CA LEU A 263 13.80 -12.50 -1.70
C LEU A 263 12.39 -12.31 -1.16
N ILE A 264 12.19 -12.47 0.16
CA ILE A 264 10.88 -12.24 0.82
C ILE A 264 10.42 -10.80 0.59
N ASP A 265 11.31 -9.82 0.76
CA ASP A 265 10.99 -8.40 0.61
C ASP A 265 10.63 -8.05 -0.85
N ALA A 266 11.39 -8.55 -1.82
CA ALA A 266 11.12 -8.36 -3.24
C ALA A 266 9.81 -9.03 -3.67
N ALA A 267 9.56 -10.25 -3.19
CA ALA A 267 8.33 -10.99 -3.50
C ALA A 267 7.09 -10.28 -2.91
N SER A 268 7.17 -9.81 -1.67
CA SER A 268 6.12 -9.00 -1.04
C SER A 268 5.87 -7.70 -1.81
N ALA A 269 6.93 -7.01 -2.23
CA ALA A 269 6.81 -5.76 -2.99
C ALA A 269 6.12 -6.00 -4.34
N ALA A 270 6.46 -7.07 -5.06
CA ALA A 270 5.83 -7.42 -6.32
C ALA A 270 4.31 -7.60 -6.19
N LEU A 271 3.85 -8.30 -5.15
CA LEU A 271 2.42 -8.51 -4.91
C LEU A 271 1.71 -7.23 -4.46
N ILE A 272 2.33 -6.41 -3.61
CA ILE A 272 1.76 -5.11 -3.17
C ILE A 272 1.59 -4.15 -4.35
N TYR A 273 2.62 -4.02 -5.20
CA TYR A 273 2.49 -3.21 -6.42
C TYR A 273 1.48 -3.79 -7.39
N GLY A 274 1.32 -5.12 -7.43
CA GLY A 274 0.23 -5.79 -8.14
C GLY A 274 -1.13 -5.24 -7.68
N ALA A 275 -1.43 -5.34 -6.39
CA ALA A 275 -2.67 -4.85 -5.80
C ALA A 275 -2.90 -3.34 -6.03
N GLU A 276 -1.84 -2.53 -6.04
CA GLU A 276 -1.90 -1.11 -6.35
C GLU A 276 -2.32 -0.85 -7.81
N ILE A 277 -1.78 -1.62 -8.76
CA ILE A 277 -2.18 -1.56 -10.17
C ILE A 277 -3.65 -1.99 -10.32
N GLU A 278 -4.07 -3.06 -9.65
CA GLU A 278 -5.47 -3.52 -9.68
C GLU A 278 -6.42 -2.41 -9.19
N LYS A 279 -6.06 -1.74 -8.10
CA LYS A 279 -6.84 -0.61 -7.55
C LYS A 279 -6.99 0.54 -8.55
N LEU A 280 -5.95 0.82 -9.35
CA LEU A 280 -5.96 1.91 -10.33
C LEU A 280 -6.71 1.53 -11.61
N THR A 281 -6.72 0.26 -11.98
CA THR A 281 -7.21 -0.21 -13.29
C THR A 281 -8.51 -1.01 -13.22
N ASN A 282 -8.93 -1.44 -12.03
CA ASN A 282 -9.99 -2.43 -11.80
C ASN A 282 -9.77 -3.75 -12.57
N GLU A 283 -8.53 -4.07 -12.92
CA GLU A 283 -8.14 -5.36 -13.49
C GLU A 283 -7.47 -6.21 -12.42
N ALA A 284 -7.89 -7.46 -12.29
CA ALA A 284 -7.21 -8.42 -11.42
C ALA A 284 -5.88 -8.84 -12.06
N LEU A 285 -4.80 -8.69 -11.31
CA LEU A 285 -3.44 -9.14 -11.58
C LEU A 285 -2.94 -10.14 -10.53
N SER A 286 -3.70 -10.33 -9.46
CA SER A 286 -3.49 -11.26 -8.36
C SER A 286 -4.41 -12.47 -8.48
N LEU A 287 -3.82 -13.63 -8.14
CA LEU A 287 -4.30 -15.01 -8.25
C LEU A 287 -4.33 -15.58 -9.68
#